data_AF-A0A9D1NG55-F1
#
_entry.id   AF-A0A9D1NG55-F1
#
_cell.length_a   1.000
_cell.length_b   1.000
_cell.length_c   1.000
_cell.angle_alpha   90.00
_cell.angle_beta   90.00
_cell.angle_gamma   90.00
#
_symmetry.space_group_name_H-M   'P 1'
#
loop_
_entity.id
_entity.type
_entity.pdbx_description
1 polymer ?
#
loop_
_entity_poly.entity_id
_entity_poly.type
_entity_poly.pdbx_seq_one_letter_code
_entity_poly.pdbx_strand_id
1 'polypeptide(L)'
;MKDSELERCEYLFVHEDTVKQVLSNMPQDETLYDLAELFKVFGDSGRIKILYALFEAELCVCDIAQLLGLTQTAVSHQLRILKANKLVKARKEGKNVFYSLADDHVYSIINQGMEHVNE
;
A
#
# COMPACT_ATOMS: atom_id res chain seq x y z
N MET A 1 26.74 -35.68 18.64
CA MET A 1 25.61 -34.78 18.35
C MET A 1 25.76 -33.61 19.30
N LYS A 2 26.27 -32.50 18.78
CA LYS A 2 26.59 -31.28 19.49
C LYS A 2 25.90 -30.14 18.74
N ASP A 3 25.53 -29.12 19.53
CA ASP A 3 25.15 -27.77 19.14
C ASP A 3 23.70 -27.62 18.61
N SER A 4 22.89 -26.65 19.06
CA SER A 4 23.18 -25.46 19.86
C SER A 4 22.03 -25.14 20.83
N GLU A 5 22.44 -24.71 22.02
CA GLU A 5 21.62 -24.08 23.03
C GLU A 5 20.78 -22.95 22.42
N LEU A 6 19.46 -23.10 22.44
CA LEU A 6 18.58 -21.95 22.47
C LEU A 6 18.79 -21.31 23.85
N GLU A 7 19.57 -20.22 23.90
CA GLU A 7 19.63 -19.32 25.06
C GLU A 7 18.19 -18.94 25.44
N ARG A 8 17.64 -19.67 26.41
CA ARG A 8 16.35 -19.37 27.00
C ARG A 8 16.58 -18.11 27.84
N CYS A 9 15.98 -17.01 27.40
CA CYS A 9 15.88 -15.78 28.17
C CYS A 9 15.45 -16.14 29.61
N GLU A 10 16.36 -16.00 30.59
CA GLU A 10 16.21 -16.57 31.93
C GLU A 10 15.07 -15.94 32.77
N TYR A 11 14.44 -14.87 32.30
CA TYR A 11 13.24 -14.30 32.91
C TYR A 11 12.30 -13.74 31.84
N LEU A 12 11.25 -14.49 31.51
CA LEU A 12 10.11 -13.98 30.75
C LEU A 12 9.29 -13.05 31.66
N PHE A 13 9.72 -11.80 31.83
CA PHE A 13 8.93 -10.81 32.56
C PHE A 13 7.86 -10.23 31.63
N VAL A 14 6.69 -10.86 31.60
CA VAL A 14 5.53 -10.36 30.86
C VAL A 14 4.86 -9.27 31.69
N HIS A 15 4.78 -8.06 31.14
CA HIS A 15 4.00 -6.98 31.73
C HIS A 15 2.49 -7.26 31.54
N GLU A 16 1.91 -8.08 32.41
CA GLU A 16 0.53 -8.59 32.25
C GLU A 16 -0.50 -7.49 32.03
N ASP A 17 -0.40 -6.38 32.75
CA ASP A 17 -1.34 -5.27 32.64
C ASP A 17 -1.25 -4.60 31.26
N THR A 18 -0.03 -4.41 30.74
CA THR A 18 0.20 -3.90 29.39
C THR A 18 -0.33 -4.87 28.34
N VAL A 19 -0.10 -6.18 28.50
CA VAL A 19 -0.60 -7.19 27.57
C VAL A 19 -2.13 -7.21 27.55
N LYS A 20 -2.78 -7.19 28.71
CA LYS A 20 -4.25 -7.13 28.81
C LYS A 20 -4.81 -5.87 28.13
N GLN A 21 -4.18 -4.71 28.34
CA GLN A 21 -4.59 -3.46 27.71
C GLN A 21 -4.44 -3.49 26.18
N VAL A 22 -3.34 -4.07 25.67
CA VAL A 22 -3.14 -4.18 24.22
C VAL A 22 -4.14 -5.18 23.63
N LEU A 23 -4.35 -6.34 24.27
CA LEU A 23 -5.33 -7.34 23.83
C LEU A 23 -6.76 -6.78 23.76
N SER A 24 -7.13 -5.84 24.64
CA SER A 24 -8.45 -5.20 24.58
C SER A 24 -8.60 -4.18 23.45
N ASN A 25 -7.49 -3.63 22.96
CA ASN A 25 -7.48 -2.59 21.92
C ASN A 25 -7.07 -3.11 20.54
N MET A 26 -6.48 -4.30 20.47
CA MET A 26 -5.99 -4.89 19.23
C MET A 26 -7.18 -5.20 18.32
N PRO A 27 -7.14 -4.78 17.04
CA PRO A 27 -8.14 -5.19 16.06
C PRO A 27 -8.18 -6.70 15.90
N GLN A 28 -9.28 -7.21 15.34
CA GLN A 28 -9.36 -8.61 14.95
C GLN A 28 -8.31 -8.95 13.90
N ASP A 29 -7.76 -10.16 13.96
CA ASP A 29 -6.76 -10.66 13.00
C ASP A 29 -7.17 -10.44 11.54
N GLU A 30 -8.45 -10.66 11.21
CA GLU A 30 -9.00 -10.42 9.86
C GLU A 30 -8.75 -8.99 9.39
N THR A 31 -8.96 -7.99 10.25
CA THR A 31 -8.70 -6.58 9.93
C THR A 31 -7.21 -6.32 9.72
N LEU A 32 -6.34 -6.98 10.49
CA LEU A 32 -4.89 -6.86 10.34
C LEU A 32 -4.39 -7.54 9.05
N TYR A 33 -5.00 -8.65 8.65
CA TYR A 33 -4.73 -9.32 7.37
C TYR A 33 -5.16 -8.46 6.19
N ASP A 34 -6.34 -7.84 6.25
CA ASP A 34 -6.79 -6.89 5.23
C ASP A 34 -5.84 -5.70 5.11
N LEU A 35 -5.35 -5.16 6.24
CA LEU A 35 -4.35 -4.10 6.26
C LEU A 35 -3.01 -4.55 5.65
N ALA A 36 -2.56 -5.77 5.93
CA ALA A 36 -1.34 -6.32 5.35
C ALA A 36 -1.47 -6.51 3.83
N GLU A 37 -2.60 -7.01 3.33
CA GLU A 37 -2.84 -7.14 1.90
C GLU A 37 -2.93 -5.77 1.20
N LEU A 38 -3.48 -4.75 1.86
CA LEU A 38 -3.40 -3.37 1.38
C LEU A 38 -1.93 -2.92 1.24
N PHE A 39 -1.11 -3.07 2.27
CA PHE A 39 0.30 -2.64 2.22
C PHE A 39 1.15 -3.42 1.23
N LYS A 40 0.82 -4.69 0.98
CA LYS A 40 1.45 -5.49 -0.08
C LYS A 40 1.22 -4.88 -1.47
N VAL A 41 0.13 -4.12 -1.68
CA VAL A 41 -0.07 -3.37 -2.92
C VAL A 41 0.91 -2.20 -3.03
N PHE A 42 1.08 -1.46 -1.94
CA PHE A 42 2.05 -0.35 -1.85
C PHE A 42 3.51 -0.83 -1.89
N GLY A 43 3.81 -2.08 -1.53
CA GLY A 43 5.18 -2.62 -1.54
C GLY A 43 5.81 -2.84 -2.93
N ASP A 44 5.10 -2.58 -4.03
CA ASP A 44 5.64 -2.71 -5.39
C ASP A 44 5.98 -1.34 -5.99
N SER A 45 7.24 -1.20 -6.42
CA SER A 45 7.76 0.07 -6.95
C SER A 45 7.06 0.55 -8.24
N GLY A 46 6.56 -0.36 -9.08
CA GLY A 46 5.83 0.00 -10.30
C GLY A 46 4.47 0.65 -9.98
N ARG A 47 3.74 0.05 -9.04
CA ARG A 47 2.47 0.56 -8.52
C ARG A 47 2.65 1.89 -7.80
N ILE A 48 3.68 2.03 -6.96
CA ILE A 48 4.00 3.32 -6.31
C ILE A 48 4.26 4.43 -7.33
N LYS A 49 5.02 4.17 -8.40
CA LYS A 49 5.24 5.17 -9.46
C LYS A 49 3.95 5.61 -10.14
N ILE A 50 3.02 4.70 -10.41
CA ILE A 50 1.71 5.03 -10.98
C ILE A 50 0.88 5.84 -9.98
N LEU A 51 0.82 5.40 -8.72
CA LEU A 51 0.07 6.09 -7.68
C LEU A 51 0.60 7.49 -7.44
N TYR A 52 1.92 7.70 -7.44
CA TYR A 52 2.54 9.01 -7.33
C TYR A 52 2.24 9.89 -8.55
N ALA A 53 2.27 9.34 -9.78
CA ALA A 53 1.84 10.09 -10.95
C ALA A 53 0.38 10.57 -10.84
N LEU A 54 -0.49 9.72 -10.27
CA LEU A 54 -1.91 10.02 -10.04
C LEU A 54 -2.18 10.92 -8.83
N PHE A 55 -1.20 11.04 -7.92
CA PHE A 55 -1.21 12.00 -6.82
C PHE A 55 -1.01 13.42 -7.36
N GLU A 56 -0.11 13.59 -8.33
CA GLU A 56 0.19 14.88 -8.96
C GLU A 56 -0.94 15.37 -9.90
N ALA A 57 -1.56 14.45 -10.66
CA ALA A 57 -2.62 14.80 -11.59
C ALA A 57 -3.51 13.60 -11.97
N GLU A 58 -4.73 13.89 -12.43
CA GLU A 58 -5.54 12.89 -13.11
C GLU A 58 -5.00 12.63 -14.53
N LEU A 59 -4.79 11.35 -14.89
CA LEU A 59 -4.08 10.96 -16.12
C LEU A 59 -4.80 9.84 -16.86
N CYS A 60 -4.66 9.80 -18.19
CA CYS A 60 -5.09 8.64 -18.97
C CYS A 60 -3.97 7.57 -19.07
N VAL A 61 -4.31 6.40 -19.60
CA VAL A 61 -3.35 5.29 -19.78
C VAL A 61 -2.15 5.71 -20.64
N CYS A 62 -2.38 6.52 -21.68
CA CYS A 62 -1.34 6.99 -22.58
C CYS A 62 -0.35 7.90 -21.85
N ASP A 63 -0.84 8.83 -21.03
CA ASP A 63 0.00 9.78 -20.28
C ASP A 63 0.89 9.03 -19.28
N ILE A 64 0.31 8.10 -18.52
CA ILE A 64 1.04 7.30 -17.54
C ILE A 64 2.10 6.43 -18.24
N ALA A 65 1.76 5.82 -19.38
CA ALA A 65 2.69 5.01 -20.16
C ALA A 65 3.88 5.84 -20.65
N GLN A 66 3.61 7.05 -21.17
CA GLN A 66 4.65 7.97 -21.60
C GLN A 66 5.52 8.45 -20.44
N LEU A 67 4.91 8.85 -19.31
CA LEU A 67 5.62 9.35 -18.13
C LEU A 67 6.57 8.31 -17.53
N LEU A 68 6.12 7.05 -17.47
CA LEU A 68 6.87 5.98 -16.81
C LEU A 68 7.74 5.15 -17.77
N GLY A 69 7.72 5.44 -19.07
CA GLY A 69 8.44 4.67 -20.08
C GLY A 69 7.94 3.23 -20.20
N LEU A 70 6.63 3.01 -20.00
CA LEU A 70 5.99 1.69 -20.01
C LEU A 70 5.07 1.54 -21.23
N THR A 71 4.70 0.30 -21.55
CA THR A 71 3.66 0.05 -22.56
C THR A 71 2.27 0.32 -21.98
N GLN A 72 1.33 0.75 -22.82
CA GLN A 72 -0.07 0.94 -22.40
C GLN A 72 -0.69 -0.34 -21.84
N THR A 73 -0.30 -1.52 -22.36
CA THR A 73 -0.73 -2.83 -21.85
C THR A 73 -0.25 -3.05 -20.43
N ALA A 74 1.02 -2.76 -20.14
CA ALA A 74 1.57 -2.88 -18.79
C ALA A 74 0.87 -1.93 -17.81
N VAL A 75 0.67 -0.67 -18.20
CA VAL A 75 -0.04 0.31 -17.38
C VAL A 75 -1.49 -0.11 -17.13
N SER A 76 -2.21 -0.56 -18.16
CA SER A 76 -3.60 -1.02 -18.03
C SER A 76 -3.71 -2.20 -17.07
N HIS A 77 -2.75 -3.12 -17.09
CA HIS A 77 -2.68 -4.23 -16.15
C HIS A 77 -2.52 -3.74 -14.71
N GLN A 78 -1.58 -2.81 -14.46
CA GLN A 78 -1.37 -2.24 -13.12
C GLN A 78 -2.60 -1.46 -12.63
N LEU A 79 -3.21 -0.62 -13.48
CA LEU A 79 -4.42 0.12 -13.13
C LEU A 79 -5.60 -0.80 -12.81
N ARG A 80 -5.71 -1.97 -13.46
CA ARG A 80 -6.72 -2.98 -13.10
C ARG A 80 -6.51 -3.50 -11.69
N ILE A 81 -5.27 -3.81 -11.30
CA ILE A 81 -4.93 -4.27 -9.95
C ILE A 81 -5.21 -3.17 -8.93
N LEU A 82 -4.74 -1.95 -9.19
CA LEU A 82 -4.96 -0.79 -8.30
C LEU A 82 -6.44 -0.50 -8.12
N LYS A 83 -7.24 -0.59 -9.19
CA LYS A 83 -8.69 -0.39 -9.13
C LYS A 83 -9.39 -1.49 -8.36
N ALA A 84 -8.97 -2.76 -8.52
CA ALA A 84 -9.52 -3.88 -7.76
C ALA A 84 -9.26 -3.74 -6.25
N ASN A 85 -8.12 -3.14 -5.88
CA ASN A 85 -7.76 -2.82 -4.50
C ASN A 85 -8.30 -1.45 -4.03
N LYS A 86 -9.20 -0.82 -4.80
CA LYS A 86 -9.83 0.48 -4.47
C LYS A 86 -8.83 1.62 -4.24
N LEU A 87 -7.63 1.56 -4.83
CA LEU A 87 -6.62 2.62 -4.71
C LEU A 87 -6.80 3.72 -5.75
N VAL A 88 -7.41 3.38 -6.88
CA VAL A 88 -7.69 4.33 -7.97
C VAL A 88 -9.13 4.21 -8.43
N LYS A 89 -9.66 5.32 -8.92
CA LYS A 89 -10.95 5.40 -9.62
C LYS A 89 -10.73 5.82 -11.07
N ALA A 90 -11.76 5.64 -11.88
CA ALA A 90 -11.71 5.99 -13.29
C ALA A 90 -12.98 6.74 -13.69
N ARG A 91 -12.83 7.79 -14.51
CA ARG A 91 -13.94 8.49 -15.15
C ARG A 91 -13.77 8.47 -16.67
N LYS A 92 -14.89 8.57 -17.39
CA LYS A 92 -14.89 8.69 -18.85
C LYS A 92 -15.12 10.14 -19.25
N GLU A 93 -14.33 10.60 -20.21
CA GLU A 93 -14.51 11.90 -20.85
C GLU A 93 -14.36 11.73 -22.36
N GLY A 94 -15.49 11.85 -23.07
CA GLY A 94 -15.57 11.51 -24.48
C GLY A 94 -15.18 10.04 -24.73
N LYS A 95 -14.11 9.83 -25.49
CA LYS A 95 -13.56 8.50 -25.80
C LYS A 95 -12.45 8.05 -24.85
N ASN A 96 -11.99 8.95 -23.97
CA ASN A 96 -10.85 8.71 -23.09
C ASN A 96 -11.30 8.27 -21.70
N VAL A 97 -10.46 7.47 -21.05
CA VAL A 97 -10.62 7.07 -19.64
C VAL A 97 -9.49 7.69 -18.85
N PHE A 98 -9.85 8.48 -17.85
CA PHE A 98 -8.95 9.15 -16.93
C PHE A 98 -8.99 8.47 -15.57
N TYR A 99 -7.84 8.38 -14.91
CA TYR A 99 -7.65 7.75 -13.62
C TYR A 99 -7.16 8.77 -12.60
N SER A 100 -7.62 8.63 -11.37
CA SER A 100 -7.20 9.41 -10.20
C SER A 100 -7.15 8.52 -8.96
N LEU A 101 -6.49 8.96 -7.90
CA LEU A 101 -6.57 8.26 -6.61
C LEU A 101 -8.03 8.17 -6.13
N ALA A 102 -8.36 7.08 -5.44
CA ALA A 102 -9.73 6.78 -5.07
C ALA A 102 -10.34 7.82 -4.11
N ASP A 103 -9.61 8.16 -3.05
CA ASP A 103 -10.06 9.02 -1.96
C ASP A 103 -8.89 9.65 -1.18
N ASP A 104 -9.21 10.51 -0.22
CA ASP A 104 -8.26 11.27 0.59
C ASP A 104 -7.38 10.38 1.48
N HIS A 105 -7.81 9.17 1.82
CA HIS A 105 -6.98 8.24 2.59
C HIS A 105 -5.79 7.75 1.74
N VAL A 106 -6.02 7.45 0.46
CA VAL A 106 -4.94 7.06 -0.45
C VAL A 106 -3.95 8.21 -0.65
N TYR A 107 -4.44 9.46 -0.80
CA TYR A 107 -3.57 10.65 -0.83
C TYR A 107 -2.72 10.75 0.43
N SER A 108 -3.34 10.60 1.60
CA SER A 108 -2.66 10.74 2.89
C SER A 108 -1.56 9.70 3.09
N ILE A 109 -1.82 8.44 2.72
CA ILE A 109 -0.83 7.36 2.84
C ILE A 109 0.40 7.63 1.96
N ILE A 110 0.20 8.07 0.72
CA ILE A 110 1.31 8.37 -0.19
C ILE A 110 2.10 9.58 0.32
N ASN A 111 1.41 10.65 0.72
CA ASN A 111 2.06 11.86 1.24
C ASN A 111 2.89 11.56 2.50
N GLN A 112 2.30 10.87 3.48
CA GLN A 112 3.01 10.49 4.72
C GLN A 112 4.19 9.56 4.44
N GLY A 113 4.03 8.60 3.53
CA GLY A 113 5.13 7.73 3.11
C GLY A 113 6.30 8.51 2.49
N MET A 114 6.00 9.54 1.69
CA MET A 114 7.02 10.41 1.10
C MET A 114 7.66 11.34 2.13
N GLU A 115 6.89 11.91 3.04
CA GLU A 115 7.42 12.71 4.16
C GLU A 115 8.41 11.89 4.98
N HIS A 116 8.03 10.66 5.38
CA HIS A 116 8.89 9.78 6.18
C HIS A 116 10.19 9.35 5.46
N VAL A 117 10.18 9.14 4.14
CA VAL A 117 11.40 8.82 3.37
C VAL A 117 12.37 10.00 3.32
N ASN A 118 11.88 11.23 3.50
CA ASN A 118 12.68 12.45 3.45
C ASN A 118 13.08 12.98 4.84
N GLU A 119 12.78 12.26 5.92
CA GLU A 119 13.31 12.51 7.27
C GLU A 119 14.79 12.13 7.39
#